data_AF-A0A1W9VYA5-F1
#
_entry.id   AF-A0A1W9VYA5-F1
#
_cell.length_a   1.000
_cell.length_b   1.000
_cell.length_c   1.000
_cell.angle_alpha   90.00
_cell.angle_beta   90.00
_cell.angle_gamma   90.00
#
_symmetry.space_group_name_H-M   'P 1'
#
loop_
_entity.id
_entity.type
_entity.pdbx_description
1 polymer ?
#
loop_
_entity_poly.entity_id
_entity_poly.type
_entity_poly.pdbx_seq_one_letter_code
_entity_poly.pdbx_strand_id
1 'polypeptide(L)' 'MAVLVMTDILEERSLLLANDEKSLGLASQAFKISPDDSGLLVLPGVMSRKKQVLPPLAATLKEMGALA' A
#
# COMPACT_ATOMS: atom_id res chain seq x y z
N MET A 1 -11.08 -5.51 2.64
CA MET A 1 -9.73 -4.93 2.51
C MET A 1 -9.70 -3.62 3.29
N ALA A 2 -8.89 -3.57 4.35
CA ALA A 2 -8.63 -2.36 5.10
C ALA A 2 -7.11 -2.13 5.17
N VAL A 3 -6.67 -0.92 4.83
CA VAL A 3 -5.26 -0.52 4.96
C VAL A 3 -5.18 0.77 5.76
N LEU A 4 -4.22 0.84 6.66
CA LEU A 4 -3.84 2.06 7.37
C LEU A 4 -2.57 2.62 6.72
N VAL A 5 -2.58 3.91 6.40
CA VAL A 5 -1.41 4.60 5.87
C VAL A 5 -1.02 5.66 6.89
N MET A 6 0.16 5.48 7.50
CA MET A 6 0.74 6.41 8.45
C MET A 6 1.80 7.22 7.72
N THR A 7 1.59 8.53 7.59
CA THR A 7 2.50 9.41 6.85
C THR A 7 3.41 10.15 7.81
N ASP A 8 4.71 9.93 7.65
CA ASP A 8 5.77 10.69 8.29
C ASP A 8 6.00 11.97 7.47
N ILE A 9 5.56 13.11 8.02
CA ILE A 9 5.64 14.41 7.36
C ILE A 9 7.04 15.05 7.42
N LEU A 10 7.91 14.53 8.28
CA LEU A 10 9.28 15.04 8.42
C LEU A 10 10.20 14.34 7.43
N GLU A 11 10.04 13.03 7.26
CA GLU A 11 10.86 12.20 6.37
C GLU A 11 10.23 11.95 4.99
N GLU A 12 9.12 12.64 4.68
CA GLU A 12 8.37 12.52 3.42
C GLU A 12 8.12 11.08 2.97
N ARG A 13 7.62 10.23 3.86
CA ARG A 13 7.33 8.82 3.58
C ARG A 13 6.03 8.37 4.23
N SER A 14 5.50 7.25 3.75
CA SER A 14 4.37 6.59 4.40
C SER A 14 4.71 5.14 4.77
N LEU A 15 4.15 4.67 5.88
CA LEU A 15 4.11 3.27 6.27
C LEU A 15 2.70 2.75 6.01
N LEU A 16 2.59 1.61 5.33
CA LEU A 16 1.31 0.97 5.06
C LEU A 16 1.20 -0.33 5.87
N LEU A 17 0.14 -0.41 6.67
CA LEU A 17 -0.27 -1.60 7.41
C LEU A 17 -1.56 -2.16 6.79
N ALA A 18 -1.59 -3.46 6.57
CA ALA A 18 -2.77 -4.17 6.09
C ALA A 18 -3.37 -5.04 7.20
N ASN A 19 -4.70 -5.20 7.19
CA ASN A 19 -5.42 -5.95 8.22
C ASN A 19 -5.37 -7.49 8.06
N ASP A 20 -4.93 -7.99 6.91
CA ASP A 20 -4.82 -9.41 6.57
C ASP A 20 -3.74 -9.65 5.50
N GLU A 21 -3.25 -10.89 5.39
CA GLU A 21 -2.19 -11.28 4.44
C GLU A 21 -2.58 -11.05 2.98
N LYS A 22 -3.86 -11.20 2.64
CA LYS A 22 -4.35 -10.96 1.28
C LYS A 22 -4.22 -9.48 0.90
N SER A 23 -4.61 -8.60 1.80
CA SER A 23 -4.51 -7.14 1.63
C SER A 23 -3.04 -6.70 1.63
N LEU A 24 -2.19 -7.35 2.44
CA LEU A 24 -0.75 -7.12 2.45
C LEU A 24 -0.13 -7.52 1.11
N GLY A 25 -0.42 -8.73 0.62
CA GLY A 25 0.07 -9.22 -0.68
C GLY A 25 -0.36 -8.33 -1.84
N LEU A 26 -1.60 -7.84 -1.81
CA LEU A 26 -2.09 -6.89 -2.79
C LEU A 26 -1.33 -5.56 -2.76
N ALA A 27 -1.09 -5.00 -1.56
CA ALA A 27 -0.30 -3.79 -1.41
C ALA A 27 1.16 -4.00 -1.88
N SER A 28 1.78 -5.12 -1.53
CA SER A 28 3.13 -5.48 -1.97
C SER A 28 3.24 -5.57 -3.48
N GLN A 29 2.24 -6.16 -4.14
CA GLN A 29 2.19 -6.21 -5.60
C GLN A 29 1.97 -4.82 -6.22
N ALA A 30 1.08 -4.01 -5.65
CA ALA A 30 0.77 -2.68 -6.15
C ALA A 30 1.98 -1.72 -6.10
N PHE A 31 2.76 -1.80 -5.03
CA PHE A 31 3.94 -0.94 -4.84
C PHE A 31 5.27 -1.60 -5.25
N LYS A 32 5.26 -2.90 -5.58
CA LYS A 32 6.46 -3.70 -5.87
C LYS A 32 7.51 -3.63 -4.76
N ILE A 33 7.04 -3.63 -3.52
CA ILE A 33 7.84 -3.53 -2.29
C ILE A 33 7.44 -4.67 -1.37
N SER A 34 8.42 -5.33 -0.77
CA SER A 34 8.19 -6.33 0.27
C SER A 34 7.99 -5.66 1.63
N PRO A 35 7.16 -6.22 2.52
CA PRO A 35 7.09 -5.75 3.90
C PRO A 35 8.43 -5.93 4.61
N ASP A 36 8.71 -5.05 5.58
CA ASP A 36 9.84 -5.20 6.50
C ASP A 36 9.59 -6.33 7.53
N ASP A 37 10.57 -6.53 8.42
CA ASP A 37 10.49 -7.55 9.49
C ASP A 37 9.31 -7.35 10.45
N SER A 38 8.70 -6.15 10.46
CA SER A 38 7.51 -5.83 11.27
C SER A 38 6.20 -5.99 10.50
N GLY A 39 6.25 -6.43 9.24
CA GLY A 39 5.08 -6.61 8.38
C GLY A 39 4.55 -5.32 7.76
N LEU A 40 5.34 -4.23 7.78
CA LEU A 40 4.94 -2.93 7.23
C LEU A 40 5.54 -2.70 5.85
N LEU A 41 4.79 -2.07 4.95
CA LEU A 41 5.34 -1.57 3.69
C LEU A 41 5.85 -0.14 3.90
N VAL A 42 7.14 0.06 3.70
CA VAL A 42 7.74 1.39 3.68
C VAL A 42 7.61 1.97 2.28
N LEU A 43 6.97 3.14 2.16
CA LEU A 43 6.67 3.82 0.90
C LEU A 43 7.36 5.20 0.86
N PRO A 44 8.62 5.28 0.38
CA PRO A 44 9.34 6.55 0.28
C PRO A 44 8.66 7.51 -0.70
N GLY A 45 8.53 8.79 -0.32
CA GLY A 45 7.93 9.84 -1.16
C GLY A 45 6.41 9.76 -1.30
N VAL A 46 5.75 8.79 -0.66
CA VAL A 46 4.28 8.67 -0.70
C VAL A 46 3.67 9.54 0.38
N MET A 47 2.97 10.60 -0.03
CA MET A 47 2.37 11.60 0.86
C MET A 47 0.87 11.79 0.63
N SER A 48 0.37 11.43 -0.55
CA SER A 48 -1.02 11.66 -0.94
C SER A 48 -1.76 10.37 -1.25
N ARG A 49 -2.69 10.00 -0.37
CA ARG A 49 -3.54 8.81 -0.60
C ARG A 49 -4.23 8.82 -1.96
N LYS A 50 -4.86 9.95 -2.33
CA LYS A 50 -5.65 10.07 -3.57
C LYS A 50 -4.79 9.95 -4.83
N LYS A 51 -3.56 10.47 -4.81
CA LYS A 51 -2.68 10.52 -5.98
C LYS A 51 -1.73 9.33 -6.08
N GLN A 52 -1.31 8.78 -4.94
CA GLN A 52 -0.18 7.85 -4.87
C GLN A 52 -0.55 6.49 -4.26
N VAL A 53 -1.58 6.39 -3.42
CA VAL A 53 -1.96 5.11 -2.79
C VAL A 53 -3.11 4.41 -3.51
N LEU A 54 -4.19 5.15 -3.78
CA LEU A 54 -5.40 4.63 -4.42
C LEU A 54 -5.13 4.10 -5.84
N PRO A 55 -4.43 4.83 -6.73
CA PRO A 55 -4.28 4.39 -8.12
C PRO A 55 -3.54 3.05 -8.28
N PRO A 56 -2.38 2.80 -7.62
CA PRO A 56 -1.72 1.50 -7.69
C PRO A 56 -2.59 0.36 -7.14
N LEU A 57 -3.22 0.55 -5.98
CA LEU A 57 -4.09 -0.48 -5.39
C LEU A 57 -5.27 -0.82 -6.29
N ALA A 58 -5.91 0.19 -6.89
CA ALA A 58 -7.04 -0.01 -7.80
C ALA A 58 -6.62 -0.71 -9.10
N ALA A 59 -5.46 -0.36 -9.66
CA ALA A 59 -4.91 -1.02 -10.84
C ALA A 59 -4.67 -2.51 -10.57
N THR A 60 -4.01 -2.84 -9.45
CA THR A 60 -3.74 -4.23 -9.07
C THR A 60 -5.02 -5.02 -8.77
N LEU A 61 -6.00 -4.43 -8.07
CA LEU A 61 -7.31 -5.06 -7.85
C LEU A 61 -8.01 -5.43 -9.18
N LYS A 62 -7.91 -4.54 -10.17
CA LYS A 62 -8.49 -4.76 -11.50
C LYS A 62 -7.76 -5.89 -12.24
N GLU A 63 -6.44 -5.93 -12.19
CA GLU A 63 -5.61 -6.99 -12.77
C GLU A 63 -5.89 -8.36 -12.13
N MET A 64 -6.14 -8.38 -10.83
CA MET A 64 -6.48 -9.61 -10.08
C MET A 64 -7.93 -10.09 -10.30
N GLY A 65 -8.71 -9.42 -11.15
CA GLY A 65 -10.10 -9.80 -11.43
C GLY A 65 -11.06 -9.63 -10.25
N ALA A 66 -10.67 -8.85 -9.23
CA ALA A 66 -11.47 -8.61 -8.02
C ALA A 66 -12.47 -7.45 -8.18
N LEU A 67 -12.42 -6.74 -9.31
CA LEU A 67 -13.39 -5.74 -9.75
C LEU A 67 -14.07 -6.26 -11.03
N ALA A 68 -15.11 -7.08 -10.85
CA ALA A 68 -16.10 -7.42 -11.86
C ALA A 68 -17.46 -6.90 -11.39
#